data_AF-A0A821LJF6-F1
#
_entry.id   AF-A0A821LJF6-F1
#
_cell.length_a   1.000
_cell.length_b   1.000
_cell.length_c   1.000
_cell.angle_alpha   90.00
_cell.angle_beta   90.00
_cell.angle_gamma   90.00
#
_symmetry.space_group_name_H-M   'P 1'
#
loop_
_entity.id
_entity.type
_entity.pdbx_description
1 polymer ?
#
loop_
_entity_poly.entity_id
_entity_poly.type
_entity_poly.pdbx_seq_one_letter_code
_entity_poly.pdbx_strand_id
1 'polypeptide(L)'
;LQRSHGAYLLEQDEISQDNFIINIGALPPGKECHIHISYVSELDLVQNRNRIRFVIPTTIAPRYNPDKGGISSPAGTTSKYVQTAPYTIEFHCRVEKANVSRISSTSHPIQIGVCQENVYVVEFAQQNTHLDRDILVDIELVDNRSNTIVAVESGAVMASFIPTEEDCQRVMNNVAMTNEFIFVVDCSGSMADENKIGLAREAMLLFLKSLPVDCHFNIIRFGSNHEALFTEITAIYNEQNAQKAEQLTSQLRAD
;
A
#
# COMPACT_ATOMS: atom_id res chain seq x y z
N LEU A 1 -40.85 12.11 17.94
CA LEU A 1 -39.43 12.10 17.52
C LEU A 1 -38.92 13.54 17.58
N GLN A 2 -38.26 13.90 18.67
CA GLN A 2 -37.78 15.26 18.94
C GLN A 2 -36.42 15.43 18.24
N ARG A 3 -36.34 16.36 17.28
CA ARG A 3 -35.11 16.68 16.54
C ARG A 3 -34.08 17.31 17.47
N SER A 4 -33.03 16.56 17.80
CA SER A 4 -31.79 17.10 18.36
C SER A 4 -30.85 17.44 17.20
N HIS A 5 -30.51 18.71 17.04
CA HIS A 5 -29.55 19.17 16.04
C HIS A 5 -28.13 18.86 16.53
N GLY A 6 -27.63 17.65 16.25
CA GLY A 6 -26.20 17.40 16.28
C GLY A 6 -25.58 17.98 15.02
N ALA A 7 -24.62 18.89 15.16
CA ALA A 7 -23.77 19.30 14.04
C ALA A 7 -22.66 18.24 13.89
N TYR A 8 -22.59 17.63 12.71
CA TYR A 8 -21.53 16.69 12.33
C TYR A 8 -20.95 17.20 11.03
N LEU A 9 -19.63 17.31 10.97
CA LEU A 9 -18.91 17.78 9.80
C LEU A 9 -17.98 16.66 9.35
N LEU A 10 -18.24 16.12 8.16
CA LEU A 10 -17.35 15.22 7.46
C LEU A 10 -16.52 16.09 6.50
N GLU A 11 -15.22 16.13 6.73
CA GLU A 11 -14.26 16.77 5.84
C GLU A 11 -13.32 15.71 5.28
N GLN A 12 -13.09 15.79 3.97
CA GLN A 12 -11.98 15.11 3.33
C GLN A 12 -10.79 16.07 3.39
N ASP A 13 -9.64 15.59 3.88
CA ASP A 13 -8.45 16.45 3.92
C ASP A 13 -8.05 16.83 2.48
N GLU A 14 -7.99 18.13 2.19
CA GLU A 14 -7.68 18.66 0.86
C GLU A 14 -6.27 18.24 0.38
N ILE A 15 -5.37 17.93 1.31
CA ILE A 15 -3.98 17.55 1.02
C ILE A 15 -3.82 16.02 0.93
N SER A 16 -4.64 15.26 1.66
CA SER A 16 -4.62 13.79 1.65
C SER A 16 -6.00 13.24 1.38
N GLN A 17 -6.26 12.90 0.11
CA GLN A 17 -7.57 12.46 -0.37
C GLN A 17 -8.09 11.16 0.28
N ASP A 18 -7.27 10.46 1.04
CA ASP A 18 -7.61 9.23 1.75
C ASP A 18 -7.83 9.42 3.26
N ASN A 19 -7.66 10.64 3.79
CA ASN A 19 -7.99 10.96 5.17
C ASN A 19 -9.38 11.60 5.26
N PHE A 20 -10.30 10.91 5.97
CA PHE A 20 -11.63 11.40 6.29
C PHE A 20 -11.72 11.75 7.76
N ILE A 21 -12.20 12.95 8.06
CA ILE A 21 -12.26 13.49 9.42
C ILE A 21 -13.71 13.79 9.74
N ILE A 22 -14.19 13.20 10.83
CA ILE A 22 -15.53 13.45 11.35
C ILE A 22 -15.39 14.19 12.67
N ASN A 23 -15.77 15.46 12.66
CA ASN A 23 -15.88 16.26 13.88
C ASN A 23 -17.28 16.08 14.47
N ILE A 24 -17.37 15.40 15.60
CA ILE A 24 -18.60 15.19 16.34
C ILE A 24 -18.77 16.33 17.34
N GLY A 25 -19.89 17.07 17.26
CA GLY A 25 -20.25 18.12 18.22
C GLY A 25 -20.40 17.60 19.66
N ALA A 26 -20.76 18.50 20.58
CA ALA A 26 -20.79 18.18 22.02
C ALA A 26 -21.71 16.98 22.35
N LEU A 27 -21.10 15.86 22.76
CA LEU A 27 -21.79 14.68 23.28
C LEU A 27 -22.05 14.86 24.80
N PRO A 28 -23.32 14.93 25.24
CA PRO A 28 -23.62 15.15 26.66
C PRO A 28 -23.14 13.98 27.55
N PRO A 29 -22.92 14.20 28.86
CA PRO A 29 -22.50 13.15 29.78
C PRO A 29 -23.47 11.96 29.79
N GLY A 30 -22.93 10.74 29.69
CA GLY A 30 -23.70 9.50 29.69
C GLY A 30 -24.55 9.26 28.44
N LYS A 31 -24.33 10.01 27.36
CA LYS A 31 -24.94 9.74 26.04
C LYS A 31 -23.97 8.96 25.16
N GLU A 32 -24.55 8.15 24.28
CA GLU A 32 -23.83 7.33 23.31
C GLU A 32 -23.98 7.95 21.91
N CYS A 33 -22.92 7.81 21.11
CA CYS A 33 -22.91 8.21 19.70
C CYS A 33 -22.46 7.01 18.88
N HIS A 34 -23.29 6.61 17.91
CA HIS A 34 -22.96 5.56 16.96
C HIS A 34 -22.53 6.19 15.65
N ILE A 35 -21.33 5.83 15.18
CA ILE A 35 -20.78 6.28 13.91
C ILE A 35 -20.82 5.10 12.95
N HIS A 36 -21.41 5.30 11.78
CA HIS A 36 -21.41 4.31 10.71
C HIS A 36 -20.75 4.91 9.48
N ILE A 37 -19.69 4.26 9.01
CA ILE A 37 -18.94 4.64 7.81
C ILE A 37 -19.10 3.49 6.80
N SER A 38 -19.47 3.82 5.58
CA SER A 38 -19.54 2.88 4.46
C SER A 38 -18.78 3.49 3.29
N TYR A 39 -17.90 2.70 2.68
CA TYR A 39 -17.11 3.10 1.53
C TYR A 39 -16.86 1.89 0.62
N VAL A 40 -16.52 2.17 -0.63
CA VAL A 40 -16.11 1.16 -1.61
C VAL A 40 -14.66 1.45 -1.96
N SER A 41 -13.82 0.42 -1.97
CA SER A 41 -12.42 0.51 -2.36
C SER A 41 -12.04 -0.69 -3.20
N GLU A 42 -11.11 -0.47 -4.13
CA GLU A 42 -10.37 -1.57 -4.75
C GLU A 42 -9.42 -2.20 -3.71
N LEU A 43 -9.18 -3.50 -3.84
CA LEU A 43 -8.25 -4.24 -2.99
C LEU A 43 -7.00 -4.59 -3.77
N ASP A 44 -5.84 -4.50 -3.11
CA ASP A 44 -4.56 -4.74 -3.74
C ASP A 44 -4.31 -6.22 -4.04
N LEU A 45 -3.71 -6.46 -5.20
CA LEU A 45 -3.16 -7.75 -5.58
C LEU A 45 -1.67 -7.81 -5.25
N VAL A 46 -1.32 -8.70 -4.33
CA VAL A 46 0.05 -8.92 -3.86
C VAL A 46 0.56 -10.30 -4.33
N GLN A 47 1.87 -10.55 -4.16
CA GLN A 47 2.52 -11.83 -4.51
C GLN A 47 2.19 -12.32 -5.92
N ASN A 48 2.77 -11.65 -6.93
CA ASN A 48 2.61 -12.01 -8.34
C ASN A 48 1.13 -12.08 -8.79
N ARG A 49 0.28 -11.21 -8.25
CA ARG A 49 -1.13 -11.07 -8.63
C ARG A 49 -2.01 -12.30 -8.33
N ASN A 50 -1.58 -13.16 -7.40
CA ASN A 50 -2.34 -14.34 -6.99
C ASN A 50 -3.01 -14.23 -5.62
N ARG A 51 -2.82 -13.12 -4.91
CA ARG A 51 -3.40 -12.94 -3.58
C ARG A 51 -3.98 -11.55 -3.45
N ILE A 52 -5.25 -11.47 -3.06
CA ILE A 52 -5.91 -10.22 -2.71
C ILE A 52 -5.66 -9.97 -1.22
N ARG A 53 -5.23 -8.76 -0.87
CA ARG A 53 -5.00 -8.37 0.52
C ARG A 53 -5.98 -7.29 0.96
N PHE A 54 -6.77 -7.61 1.97
CA PHE A 54 -7.58 -6.64 2.70
C PHE A 54 -6.81 -6.13 3.92
N VAL A 55 -6.76 -4.80 4.09
CA VAL A 55 -6.04 -4.14 5.18
C VAL A 55 -6.97 -3.15 5.89
N ILE A 56 -7.06 -3.25 7.22
CA ILE A 56 -7.52 -2.15 8.06
C ILE A 56 -6.32 -1.64 8.85
N PRO A 57 -5.77 -0.47 8.49
CA PRO A 57 -4.63 0.09 9.20
C PRO A 57 -5.05 0.62 10.57
N THR A 58 -4.16 0.44 11.54
CA THR A 58 -4.31 0.95 12.92
C THR A 58 -3.59 2.27 13.14
N THR A 59 -2.67 2.59 12.24
CA THR A 59 -1.80 3.74 12.34
C THR A 59 -1.94 4.58 11.08
N ILE A 60 -2.20 5.87 11.26
CA ILE A 60 -2.06 6.84 10.18
C ILE A 60 -0.64 7.42 10.30
N ALA A 61 0.19 7.14 9.30
CA ALA A 61 1.55 7.65 9.25
C ALA A 61 1.54 9.17 9.01
N PRO A 62 2.42 9.96 9.67
CA PRO A 62 2.59 11.36 9.37
C PRO A 62 3.06 11.52 7.91
N ARG A 63 2.55 12.54 7.20
CA ARG A 63 2.89 12.78 5.79
C ARG A 63 3.80 13.98 5.63
N TYR A 64 4.73 13.88 4.68
CA TYR A 64 5.55 15.02 4.28
C TYR A 64 4.66 16.13 3.70
N ASN A 65 4.74 17.32 4.28
CA ASN A 65 4.05 18.53 3.85
C ASN A 65 5.10 19.63 3.60
N PRO A 66 5.43 19.91 2.33
CA PRO A 66 6.45 20.90 1.99
C PRO A 66 6.09 22.32 2.45
N ASP A 67 4.81 22.68 2.46
CA ASP A 67 4.34 24.01 2.89
C ASP A 67 4.53 24.26 4.40
N LYS A 68 4.61 23.18 5.18
CA LYS A 68 4.88 23.22 6.62
C LYS A 68 6.33 22.87 6.97
N GLY A 69 7.22 22.80 5.97
CA GLY A 69 8.65 22.57 6.17
C GLY A 69 9.00 21.17 6.66
N GLY A 70 8.17 20.15 6.41
CA GLY A 70 8.52 18.76 6.75
C GLY A 70 7.34 17.84 7.02
N ILE A 71 7.59 16.80 7.83
CA ILE A 71 6.59 15.80 8.20
C ILE A 71 5.52 16.43 9.10
N SER A 72 4.26 16.36 8.68
CA SER A 72 3.11 16.86 9.42
C SER A 72 2.08 15.76 9.68
N SER A 73 1.45 15.80 10.85
CA SER A 73 0.34 14.90 11.16
C SER A 73 -0.86 15.19 10.24
N PRO A 74 -1.63 14.15 9.85
CA PRO A 74 -2.90 14.32 9.17
C PRO A 74 -3.76 15.37 9.87
N ALA A 75 -4.19 16.39 9.13
CA ALA A 75 -5.05 17.49 9.59
C ALA A 75 -4.69 18.14 10.94
N GLY A 76 -3.41 18.25 11.28
CA GLY A 76 -2.97 18.93 12.50
C GLY A 76 -3.37 18.22 13.81
N THR A 77 -3.73 16.95 13.73
CA THR A 77 -4.04 16.14 14.92
C THR A 77 -2.77 15.81 15.72
N THR A 78 -2.82 16.01 17.05
CA THR A 78 -1.76 15.54 17.96
C THR A 78 -2.05 14.10 18.38
N SER A 79 -1.89 13.16 17.44
CA SER A 79 -2.09 11.74 17.72
C SER A 79 -0.94 11.20 18.57
N LYS A 80 -1.24 10.68 19.76
CA LYS A 80 -0.28 9.90 20.56
C LYS A 80 -0.42 8.43 20.18
N TYR A 81 0.64 7.85 19.63
CA TYR A 81 0.69 6.41 19.39
C TYR A 81 0.60 5.68 20.74
N VAL A 82 -0.42 4.82 20.87
CA VAL A 82 -0.64 3.95 22.02
C VAL A 82 -0.48 2.51 21.57
N GLN A 83 0.18 1.68 22.38
CA GLN A 83 0.37 0.26 22.05
C GLN A 83 -0.92 -0.56 22.18
N THR A 84 -1.87 -0.10 23.00
CA THR A 84 -3.13 -0.78 23.21
C THR A 84 -4.28 0.22 23.27
N ALA A 85 -5.37 -0.12 22.58
CA ALA A 85 -6.62 0.62 22.64
C ALA A 85 -7.48 0.12 23.81
N PRO A 86 -8.23 0.99 24.51
CA PRO A 86 -9.13 0.61 25.60
C PRO A 86 -10.45 -0.01 25.10
N TYR A 87 -10.50 -0.45 23.84
CA TYR A 87 -11.67 -1.06 23.21
C TYR A 87 -11.26 -2.34 22.48
N THR A 88 -12.29 -3.13 22.15
CA THR A 88 -12.17 -4.34 21.36
C THR A 88 -12.94 -4.16 20.06
N ILE A 89 -12.63 -5.00 19.08
CA ILE A 89 -13.25 -4.98 17.76
C ILE A 89 -13.86 -6.34 17.43
N GLU A 90 -15.04 -6.28 16.83
CA GLU A 90 -15.65 -7.41 16.14
C GLU A 90 -15.41 -7.24 14.64
N PHE A 91 -15.02 -8.33 13.98
CA PHE A 91 -14.71 -8.32 12.56
C PHE A 91 -15.56 -9.38 11.87
N HIS A 92 -16.30 -8.94 10.85
CA HIS A 92 -17.09 -9.81 10.00
C HIS A 92 -16.80 -9.45 8.55
N CYS A 93 -16.22 -10.40 7.81
CA CYS A 93 -15.92 -10.24 6.40
C CYS A 93 -16.61 -11.33 5.58
N ARG A 94 -17.27 -10.93 4.50
CA ARG A 94 -17.92 -11.84 3.55
C ARG A 94 -17.09 -11.87 2.29
N VAL A 95 -16.62 -13.06 1.92
CA VAL A 95 -15.81 -13.28 0.73
C VAL A 95 -16.56 -14.21 -0.21
N GLU A 96 -16.78 -13.79 -1.46
CA GLU A 96 -17.34 -14.67 -2.48
C GLU A 96 -16.37 -15.82 -2.77
N LYS A 97 -16.88 -17.05 -2.86
CA LYS A 97 -16.03 -18.25 -3.05
C LYS A 97 -15.39 -18.34 -4.44
N ALA A 98 -15.85 -17.55 -5.40
CA ALA A 98 -15.41 -17.64 -6.79
C ALA A 98 -13.90 -17.37 -6.90
N ASN A 99 -13.18 -18.33 -7.48
CA ASN A 99 -11.72 -18.28 -7.65
C ASN A 99 -10.92 -18.11 -6.35
N VAL A 100 -11.46 -18.49 -5.19
CA VAL A 100 -10.73 -18.49 -3.91
C VAL A 100 -10.16 -19.89 -3.64
N SER A 101 -8.84 -19.98 -3.44
CA SER A 101 -8.16 -21.22 -3.05
C SER A 101 -8.03 -21.32 -1.53
N ARG A 102 -7.69 -20.21 -0.86
CA ARG A 102 -7.47 -20.16 0.58
C ARG A 102 -7.71 -18.76 1.14
N ILE A 103 -8.17 -18.68 2.37
CA ILE A 103 -8.19 -17.43 3.14
C ILE A 103 -7.33 -17.59 4.39
N SER A 104 -6.51 -16.60 4.70
CA SER A 104 -5.64 -16.60 5.87
C SER A 104 -5.49 -15.20 6.45
N SER A 105 -5.01 -15.12 7.69
CA SER A 105 -4.60 -13.86 8.30
C SER A 105 -3.27 -14.06 9.01
N THR A 106 -2.32 -13.18 8.74
CA THR A 106 -1.03 -13.13 9.43
C THR A 106 -1.05 -12.24 10.67
N SER A 107 -2.11 -11.43 10.81
CA SER A 107 -2.25 -10.45 11.89
C SER A 107 -3.01 -11.01 13.09
N HIS A 108 -4.15 -11.64 12.87
CA HIS A 108 -5.07 -12.08 13.91
C HIS A 108 -5.54 -13.50 13.59
N PRO A 109 -5.70 -14.39 14.59
CA PRO A 109 -6.32 -15.70 14.37
C PRO A 109 -7.75 -15.54 13.86
N ILE A 110 -8.06 -16.18 12.73
CA ILE A 110 -9.39 -16.14 12.11
C ILE A 110 -10.04 -17.51 12.10
N GLN A 111 -11.38 -17.51 12.12
CA GLN A 111 -12.22 -18.66 11.85
C GLN A 111 -13.00 -18.41 10.55
N ILE A 112 -13.18 -19.46 9.76
CA ILE A 112 -13.87 -19.37 8.47
C ILE A 112 -15.10 -20.26 8.54
N GLY A 113 -16.26 -19.62 8.53
CA GLY A 113 -17.56 -20.26 8.39
C GLY A 113 -18.07 -20.25 6.95
N VAL A 114 -19.13 -21.01 6.70
CA VAL A 114 -19.88 -21.00 5.44
C VAL A 114 -21.33 -20.65 5.78
N CYS A 115 -21.78 -19.44 5.42
CA CYS A 115 -23.17 -19.03 5.64
C CYS A 115 -24.12 -19.46 4.51
N GLN A 116 -23.62 -19.51 3.26
CA GLN A 116 -24.39 -19.78 2.04
C GLN A 116 -23.51 -20.57 1.05
N GLU A 117 -24.11 -21.24 0.05
CA GLU A 117 -23.36 -22.10 -0.90
C GLU A 117 -22.15 -21.39 -1.53
N ASN A 118 -22.20 -20.07 -1.74
CA ASN A 118 -21.17 -19.30 -2.46
C ASN A 118 -20.43 -18.21 -1.66
N VAL A 119 -20.57 -18.14 -0.33
CA VAL A 119 -19.89 -17.10 0.48
C VAL A 119 -19.17 -17.71 1.69
N TYR A 120 -17.90 -17.36 1.86
CA TYR A 120 -17.15 -17.55 3.10
C TYR A 120 -17.42 -16.39 4.06
N VAL A 121 -17.59 -16.72 5.34
CA VAL A 121 -17.69 -15.72 6.41
C VAL A 121 -16.43 -15.86 7.26
N VAL A 122 -15.66 -14.78 7.33
CA VAL A 122 -14.40 -14.71 8.05
C VAL A 122 -14.61 -13.83 9.28
N GLU A 123 -14.28 -14.37 10.44
CA GLU A 123 -14.38 -13.70 11.74
C GLU A 123 -13.12 -13.93 12.54
N PHE A 124 -12.89 -13.12 13.57
CA PHE A 124 -11.84 -13.46 14.53
C PHE A 124 -12.19 -14.73 15.29
N ALA A 125 -11.19 -15.60 15.46
CA ALA A 125 -11.37 -16.84 16.23
C ALA A 125 -11.55 -16.56 17.74
N GLN A 126 -11.12 -15.38 18.19
CA GLN A 126 -11.26 -14.92 19.56
C GLN A 126 -12.29 -13.81 19.61
N GLN A 127 -13.11 -13.82 20.67
CA GLN A 127 -13.95 -12.67 21.00
C GLN A 127 -13.10 -11.61 21.69
N ASN A 128 -13.54 -10.35 21.62
CA ASN A 128 -12.88 -9.22 22.29
C ASN A 128 -11.43 -9.00 21.82
N THR A 129 -11.18 -9.14 20.52
CA THR A 129 -9.86 -8.87 19.93
C THR A 129 -9.48 -7.41 20.09
N HIS A 130 -8.27 -7.16 20.59
CA HIS A 130 -7.70 -5.81 20.65
C HIS A 130 -7.06 -5.45 19.31
N LEU A 131 -7.25 -4.20 18.89
CA LEU A 131 -6.68 -3.68 17.66
C LEU A 131 -5.29 -3.08 17.94
N ASP A 132 -4.30 -3.95 18.20
CA ASP A 132 -2.90 -3.58 18.52
C ASP A 132 -1.97 -3.57 17.28
N ARG A 133 -2.49 -4.00 16.13
CA ARG A 133 -1.82 -4.08 14.84
C ARG A 133 -2.85 -4.08 13.70
N ASP A 134 -2.38 -3.82 12.49
CA ASP A 134 -3.22 -3.82 11.29
C ASP A 134 -3.95 -5.15 11.10
N ILE A 135 -5.22 -5.09 10.70
CA ILE A 135 -5.97 -6.28 10.31
C ILE A 135 -5.58 -6.60 8.88
N LEU A 136 -4.95 -7.75 8.68
CA LEU A 136 -4.53 -8.27 7.38
C LEU A 136 -5.31 -9.54 7.08
N VAL A 137 -6.11 -9.54 6.03
CA VAL A 137 -6.78 -10.74 5.51
C VAL A 137 -6.31 -10.99 4.08
N ASP A 138 -5.66 -12.13 3.91
CA ASP A 138 -5.09 -12.59 2.65
C ASP A 138 -6.04 -13.62 2.02
N ILE A 139 -6.53 -13.31 0.83
CA ILE A 139 -7.40 -14.16 0.02
C ILE A 139 -6.55 -14.66 -1.16
N GLU A 140 -6.09 -15.90 -1.08
CA GLU A 140 -5.37 -16.57 -2.16
C GLU A 140 -6.37 -17.00 -3.23
N LEU A 141 -6.02 -16.71 -4.48
CA LEU A 141 -6.83 -17.05 -5.63
C LEU A 141 -6.41 -18.42 -6.19
N VAL A 142 -7.29 -19.04 -6.98
CA VAL A 142 -6.97 -20.28 -7.70
C VAL A 142 -6.10 -19.93 -8.91
N ASP A 143 -5.07 -20.75 -9.15
CA ASP A 143 -4.24 -20.65 -10.35
C ASP A 143 -5.08 -20.83 -11.63
N ASN A 144 -4.61 -20.25 -12.74
CA ASN A 144 -5.27 -20.33 -14.06
C ASN A 144 -6.72 -19.80 -14.10
N ARG A 145 -7.02 -18.82 -13.24
CA ARG A 145 -8.29 -18.07 -13.27
C ARG A 145 -8.39 -17.17 -14.50
N SER A 146 -9.61 -16.69 -14.78
CA SER A 146 -9.80 -15.54 -15.67
C SER A 146 -9.01 -14.33 -15.16
N ASN A 147 -8.41 -13.58 -16.09
CA ASN A 147 -7.75 -12.30 -15.81
C ASN A 147 -8.73 -11.22 -15.38
N THR A 148 -10.04 -11.44 -15.56
CA THR A 148 -11.06 -10.48 -15.16
C THR A 148 -11.74 -10.93 -13.88
N ILE A 149 -11.72 -10.07 -12.87
CA ILE A 149 -12.51 -10.20 -11.65
C ILE A 149 -13.66 -9.19 -11.74
N VAL A 150 -14.88 -9.64 -11.53
CA VAL A 150 -16.07 -8.78 -11.57
C VAL A 150 -16.73 -8.82 -10.19
N ALA A 151 -16.94 -7.64 -9.62
CA ALA A 151 -17.76 -7.45 -8.43
C ALA A 151 -19.04 -6.70 -8.83
N VAL A 152 -20.19 -7.18 -8.38
CA VAL A 152 -21.50 -6.60 -8.70
C VAL A 152 -22.23 -6.28 -7.40
N GLU A 153 -22.61 -5.03 -7.24
CA GLU A 153 -23.47 -4.58 -6.14
C GLU A 153 -24.68 -3.81 -6.71
N SER A 154 -25.72 -3.62 -5.90
CA SER A 154 -26.96 -2.98 -6.36
C SER A 154 -26.70 -1.55 -6.86
N GLY A 155 -26.61 -1.38 -8.18
CA GLY A 155 -26.35 -0.09 -8.84
C GLY A 155 -24.90 0.16 -9.24
N ALA A 156 -23.97 -0.77 -9.01
CA ALA A 156 -22.56 -0.62 -9.37
C ALA A 156 -21.95 -1.95 -9.85
N VAL A 157 -21.08 -1.86 -10.86
CA VAL A 157 -20.26 -2.99 -11.34
C VAL A 157 -18.82 -2.53 -11.39
N MET A 158 -17.93 -3.29 -10.77
CA MET A 158 -16.49 -3.13 -10.89
C MET A 158 -15.93 -4.33 -11.66
N ALA A 159 -15.23 -4.06 -12.76
CA ALA A 159 -14.50 -5.07 -13.51
C ALA A 159 -13.01 -4.71 -13.46
N SER A 160 -12.22 -5.56 -12.79
CA SER A 160 -10.77 -5.40 -12.71
C SER A 160 -10.10 -6.40 -13.64
N PHE A 161 -9.23 -5.91 -14.53
CA PHE A 161 -8.48 -6.73 -15.49
C PHE A 161 -7.01 -6.83 -15.06
N ILE A 162 -6.58 -8.05 -14.81
CA ILE A 162 -5.29 -8.39 -14.20
C ILE A 162 -4.58 -9.36 -15.14
N PRO A 163 -3.89 -8.86 -16.18
CA PRO A 163 -3.13 -9.71 -17.08
C PRO A 163 -1.93 -10.30 -16.34
N THR A 164 -1.59 -11.56 -16.63
CA THR A 164 -0.35 -12.21 -16.21
C THR A 164 0.77 -11.93 -17.21
N GLU A 165 2.01 -12.22 -16.83
CA GLU A 165 3.14 -12.14 -17.76
C GLU A 165 2.96 -13.06 -18.97
N GLU A 166 2.41 -14.26 -18.75
CA GLU A 166 2.09 -15.23 -19.82
C GLU A 166 1.06 -14.66 -20.81
N ASP A 167 0.08 -13.90 -20.32
CA ASP A 167 -0.88 -13.21 -21.20
C ASP A 167 -0.20 -12.19 -22.10
N CYS A 168 0.69 -11.38 -21.53
CA CYS A 168 1.46 -10.41 -22.29
C CYS A 168 2.33 -11.10 -23.34
N GLN A 169 3.05 -12.16 -22.95
CA GLN A 169 3.91 -12.92 -23.87
C GLN A 169 3.12 -13.53 -25.04
N ARG A 170 1.92 -14.08 -24.77
CA ARG A 170 1.02 -14.60 -25.81
C ARG A 170 0.61 -13.54 -26.82
N VAL A 171 0.27 -12.33 -26.36
CA VAL A 171 -0.12 -11.22 -27.24
C VAL A 171 1.07 -10.70 -28.06
N MET A 172 2.28 -10.72 -27.49
CA MET A 172 3.49 -10.23 -28.14
C MET A 172 4.25 -11.28 -28.97
N ASN A 173 3.64 -12.42 -29.27
CA ASN A 173 4.28 -13.52 -30.02
C ASN A 173 5.62 -13.98 -29.43
N ASN A 174 5.73 -14.01 -28.09
CA ASN A 174 6.95 -14.36 -27.36
C ASN A 174 8.18 -13.47 -27.66
N VAL A 175 7.97 -12.22 -28.11
CA VAL A 175 9.04 -11.22 -28.11
C VAL A 175 9.44 -10.93 -26.66
N ALA A 176 10.73 -11.03 -26.36
CA ALA A 176 11.25 -10.76 -25.02
C ALA A 176 10.96 -9.31 -24.62
N MET A 177 10.26 -9.12 -23.49
CA MET A 177 10.09 -7.80 -22.90
C MET A 177 11.43 -7.34 -22.33
N THR A 178 11.96 -6.24 -22.85
CA THR A 178 13.08 -5.55 -22.23
C THR A 178 12.51 -4.46 -21.33
N ASN A 179 12.72 -4.59 -20.03
CA ASN A 179 12.31 -3.57 -19.07
C ASN A 179 13.39 -2.50 -18.99
N GLU A 180 12.98 -1.25 -18.78
CA GLU A 180 13.87 -0.11 -18.59
C GLU A 180 13.67 0.48 -17.18
N PHE A 181 14.76 0.61 -16.42
CA PHE A 181 14.74 1.06 -15.02
C PHE A 181 15.58 2.33 -14.84
N ILE A 182 14.95 3.46 -14.51
CA ILE A 182 15.65 4.71 -14.22
C ILE A 182 15.49 5.02 -12.74
N PHE A 183 16.59 4.94 -11.99
CA PHE A 183 16.62 5.25 -10.57
C PHE A 183 16.95 6.72 -10.36
N VAL A 184 16.08 7.45 -9.67
CA VAL A 184 16.29 8.86 -9.36
C VAL A 184 16.53 8.99 -7.86
N VAL A 185 17.73 9.42 -7.46
CA VAL A 185 18.22 9.38 -6.08
C VAL A 185 18.46 10.79 -5.55
N ASP A 186 17.78 11.14 -4.46
CA ASP A 186 17.96 12.43 -3.77
C ASP A 186 19.28 12.45 -2.98
N CYS A 187 20.10 13.45 -3.28
CA CYS A 187 21.38 13.77 -2.65
C CYS A 187 21.41 15.22 -2.15
N SER A 188 20.25 15.84 -1.92
CA SER A 188 20.15 17.19 -1.35
C SER A 188 20.66 17.26 0.09
N GLY A 189 20.90 18.47 0.60
CA GLY A 189 21.40 18.68 1.96
C GLY A 189 20.52 18.08 3.09
N SER A 190 19.23 17.82 2.85
CA SER A 190 18.40 17.09 3.83
C SER A 190 18.77 15.63 4.02
N MET A 191 19.52 15.07 3.07
CA MET A 191 20.09 13.71 3.09
C MET A 191 21.46 13.65 3.76
N ALA A 192 22.01 14.78 4.24
CA ALA A 192 23.37 14.85 4.81
C ALA A 192 23.58 14.01 6.09
N ASP A 193 22.50 13.59 6.74
CA ASP A 193 22.58 12.57 7.80
C ASP A 193 23.05 11.24 7.19
N GLU A 194 24.19 10.75 7.67
CA GLU A 194 24.80 9.50 7.20
C GLU A 194 23.85 8.31 7.28
N ASN A 195 22.90 8.31 8.23
CA ASN A 195 21.87 7.27 8.28
C ASN A 195 20.95 7.33 7.06
N LYS A 196 20.58 8.53 6.59
CA LYS A 196 19.68 8.71 5.44
C LYS A 196 20.38 8.36 4.13
N ILE A 197 21.51 9.00 3.83
CA ILE A 197 22.25 8.72 2.60
C ILE A 197 22.89 7.34 2.62
N GLY A 198 23.26 6.81 3.80
CA GLY A 198 23.68 5.42 4.00
C GLY A 198 22.59 4.43 3.62
N LEU A 199 21.37 4.58 4.16
CA LEU A 199 20.24 3.73 3.80
C LEU A 199 19.89 3.83 2.31
N ALA A 200 19.99 5.02 1.71
CA ALA A 200 19.80 5.20 0.27
C ALA A 200 20.82 4.39 -0.55
N ARG A 201 22.09 4.36 -0.15
CA ARG A 201 23.13 3.55 -0.79
C ARG A 201 22.85 2.06 -0.67
N GLU A 202 22.49 1.59 0.52
CA GLU A 202 22.17 0.18 0.75
C GLU A 202 20.96 -0.27 -0.07
N ALA A 203 19.89 0.54 -0.10
CA ALA A 203 18.70 0.27 -0.89
C ALA A 203 19.00 0.27 -2.40
N MET A 204 19.77 1.24 -2.88
CA MET A 204 20.17 1.31 -4.29
C MET A 204 21.01 0.09 -4.70
N LEU A 205 21.93 -0.37 -3.83
CA LEU A 205 22.70 -1.59 -4.07
C LEU A 205 21.81 -2.84 -4.14
N LEU A 206 20.79 -2.92 -3.28
CA LEU A 206 19.81 -4.01 -3.33
C LEU A 206 19.02 -3.99 -4.64
N PHE A 207 18.58 -2.81 -5.09
CA PHE A 207 17.84 -2.68 -6.34
C PHE A 207 18.68 -3.06 -7.55
N LEU A 208 19.95 -2.61 -7.62
CA LEU A 208 20.86 -3.00 -8.70
C LEU A 208 21.03 -4.50 -8.80
N LYS A 209 21.23 -5.18 -7.66
CA LYS A 209 21.38 -6.65 -7.62
C LYS A 209 20.09 -7.41 -7.92
N SER A 210 18.95 -6.75 -7.86
CA SER A 210 17.62 -7.33 -8.13
C SER A 210 17.14 -7.07 -9.55
N LEU A 211 17.91 -6.35 -10.37
CA LEU A 211 17.55 -6.06 -11.75
C LEU A 211 17.48 -7.35 -12.58
N PRO A 212 16.45 -7.50 -13.45
CA PRO A 212 16.39 -8.62 -14.39
C PRO A 212 17.59 -8.63 -15.33
N VAL A 213 17.98 -9.83 -15.77
CA VAL A 213 19.00 -9.99 -16.83
C VAL A 213 18.50 -9.33 -18.12
N ASP A 214 19.41 -8.72 -18.88
CA ASP A 214 19.13 -8.05 -20.17
C ASP A 214 18.15 -6.86 -20.11
N CYS A 215 17.86 -6.33 -18.91
CA CYS A 215 17.15 -5.06 -18.78
C CYS A 215 18.06 -3.86 -19.12
N HIS A 216 17.44 -2.71 -19.40
CA HIS A 216 18.15 -1.44 -19.51
C HIS A 216 18.00 -0.67 -18.21
N PHE A 217 19.04 0.08 -17.81
CA PHE A 217 18.96 0.89 -16.60
C PHE A 217 19.81 2.16 -16.65
N ASN A 218 19.51 3.12 -15.77
CA ASN A 218 20.34 4.29 -15.46
C ASN A 218 20.12 4.74 -14.01
N ILE A 219 21.09 5.45 -13.45
CA ILE A 219 20.99 6.10 -12.13
C ILE A 219 21.19 7.59 -12.33
N ILE A 220 20.27 8.39 -11.81
CA ILE A 220 20.31 9.85 -11.82
C ILE A 220 20.33 10.31 -10.36
N ARG A 221 21.45 10.84 -9.90
CA ARG A 221 21.51 11.54 -8.61
C ARG A 221 21.12 13.00 -8.81
N PHE A 222 20.35 13.56 -7.88
CA PHE A 222 19.97 14.97 -7.92
C PHE A 222 20.08 15.63 -6.55
N GLY A 223 20.40 16.91 -6.55
CA GLY A 223 20.51 17.77 -5.37
C GLY A 223 20.56 19.23 -5.81
N SER A 224 21.67 19.90 -5.55
CA SER A 224 21.97 21.21 -6.14
C SER A 224 22.25 21.11 -7.64
N ASN A 225 22.86 20.00 -8.08
CA ASN A 225 23.04 19.64 -9.49
C ASN A 225 22.49 18.22 -9.72
N HIS A 226 22.38 17.80 -10.98
CA HIS A 226 22.04 16.43 -11.34
C HIS A 226 23.17 15.79 -12.14
N GLU A 227 23.36 14.49 -11.95
CA GLU A 227 24.36 13.69 -12.65
C GLU A 227 23.77 12.31 -12.96
N ALA A 228 23.85 11.90 -14.21
CA ALA A 228 23.44 10.58 -14.66
C ALA A 228 24.66 9.68 -14.83
N LEU A 229 24.52 8.39 -14.46
CA LEU A 229 25.58 7.39 -14.65
C LEU A 229 25.93 7.21 -16.13
N PHE A 230 24.91 7.19 -16.99
CA PHE A 230 25.05 7.12 -18.44
C PHE A 230 24.56 8.42 -19.08
N THR A 231 25.33 8.92 -20.05
CA THR A 231 24.99 10.11 -20.85
C THR A 231 23.91 9.84 -21.90
N GLU A 232 23.80 8.60 -22.37
CA GLU A 232 22.60 8.14 -23.08
C GLU A 232 21.53 7.70 -22.07
N ILE A 233 20.27 7.63 -22.51
CA ILE A 233 19.12 7.45 -21.60
C ILE A 233 19.31 6.25 -20.66
N THR A 234 19.70 5.09 -21.19
CA THR A 234 19.99 3.87 -20.40
C THR A 234 21.04 2.98 -21.07
N ALA A 235 21.57 2.02 -20.31
CA ALA A 235 22.48 0.99 -20.81
C ALA A 235 22.03 -0.40 -20.37
N ILE A 236 22.43 -1.44 -21.12
CA ILE A 236 22.13 -2.84 -20.79
C ILE A 236 22.78 -3.21 -19.45
N TYR A 237 22.01 -3.88 -18.60
CA TYR A 237 22.48 -4.47 -17.36
C TYR A 237 23.39 -5.67 -17.65
N ASN A 238 24.70 -5.45 -17.46
CA ASN A 238 25.76 -6.45 -17.59
C ASN A 238 26.80 -6.22 -16.49
N GLU A 239 27.74 -7.14 -16.32
CA GLU A 239 28.74 -7.09 -15.25
C GLU A 239 29.54 -5.77 -15.25
N GLN A 240 29.94 -5.28 -16.43
CA GLN A 240 30.72 -4.05 -16.54
C GLN A 240 29.93 -2.81 -16.11
N ASN A 241 28.68 -2.69 -16.56
CA ASN A 241 27.81 -1.56 -16.22
C ASN A 241 27.31 -1.64 -14.78
N ALA A 242 27.09 -2.85 -14.26
CA ALA A 242 26.76 -3.08 -12.86
C ALA A 242 27.89 -2.61 -11.94
N GLN A 243 29.15 -2.95 -12.25
CA GLN A 243 30.31 -2.47 -11.46
C GLN A 243 30.41 -0.93 -11.45
N LYS A 244 30.17 -0.26 -12.57
CA LYS A 244 30.13 1.22 -12.62
C LYS A 244 29.01 1.78 -11.74
N ALA A 245 27.84 1.15 -11.78
CA ALA A 245 26.70 1.53 -10.95
C ALA A 245 26.96 1.32 -9.45
N GLU A 246 27.59 0.21 -9.07
CA GLU A 246 27.99 -0.07 -7.69
C GLU A 246 29.03 0.94 -7.19
N GLN A 247 30.00 1.31 -8.03
CA GLN A 247 30.98 2.35 -7.72
C GLN A 247 30.32 3.71 -7.49
N LEU A 248 29.45 4.16 -8.41
CA LEU A 248 28.69 5.40 -8.24
C LEU A 248 27.86 5.36 -6.95
N THR A 249 27.15 4.26 -6.72
CA THR A 249 26.30 4.06 -5.53
C THR A 249 27.13 4.16 -4.25
N SER A 250 28.30 3.51 -4.19
CA SER A 250 29.17 3.58 -3.01
C SER A 250 29.66 4.99 -2.68
N GLN A 251 29.73 5.86 -3.70
CA GLN A 251 30.21 7.23 -3.62
C GLN A 251 29.09 8.27 -3.46
N LEU A 252 27.81 7.85 -3.40
CA LEU A 252 26.71 8.77 -3.14
C LEU A 252 26.94 9.52 -1.83
N ARG A 253 26.84 10.84 -1.92
CA ARG A 253 26.98 11.79 -0.81
C ARG A 253 25.96 12.88 -1.01
N ALA A 254 25.47 13.42 0.11
CA ALA A 254 24.69 14.64 0.05
C ALA A 254 25.57 15.83 -0.37
N ASP A 255 24.95 16.78 -1.05
CA ASP A 255 25.53 18.05 -1.47
C ASP A 255 25.74 19.03 -0.30
#